data_AF-A0A7Z1KJA4-F1
#
_entry.id   AF-A0A7Z1KJA4-F1
#
_cell.length_a   1.000
_cell.length_b   1.000
_cell.length_c   1.000
_cell.angle_alpha   90.00
_cell.angle_beta   90.00
_cell.angle_gamma   90.00
#
_symmetry.space_group_name_H-M   'P 1'
#
loop_
_entity.id
_entity.type
_entity.pdbx_description
1 polymer ?
#
loop_
_entity_poly.entity_id
_entity_poly.type
_entity_poly.pdbx_seq_one_letter_code
_entity_poly.pdbx_strand_id
1 'polypeptide(L)'
;MNLDELIHHYSNLDIELISVKLVEILNEWKADNSNVHDLEILIEKYFGNIWLPTNDIHDRCYQQWSKFRLSAIGQINGMTMNERLYWFSLFERFDNCKTENQKQDVYSKLYAKT
;
A
#
# COMPACT_ATOMS: atom_id res chain seq x y z
N MET A 1 -0.63 -7.36 9.30
CA MET A 1 -0.70 -5.96 8.86
C MET A 1 -0.97 -5.92 7.38
N ASN A 2 -2.25 -5.96 7.00
CA ASN A 2 -2.68 -5.57 5.66
C ASN A 2 -2.59 -4.04 5.49
N LEU A 3 -2.96 -3.54 4.31
CA LEU A 3 -2.80 -2.14 3.96
C LEU A 3 -3.64 -1.21 4.86
N ASP A 4 -4.86 -1.61 5.22
CA ASP A 4 -5.70 -0.81 6.13
C ASP A 4 -5.11 -0.76 7.54
N GLU A 5 -4.57 -1.87 8.03
CA GLU A 5 -3.88 -1.91 9.33
C GLU A 5 -2.61 -1.02 9.31
N LEU A 6 -1.91 -0.93 8.17
CA LEU A 6 -0.76 -0.03 7.98
C LEU A 6 -1.19 1.45 7.94
N ILE A 7 -2.25 1.77 7.19
CA ILE A 7 -2.84 3.12 7.15
C ILE A 7 -3.27 3.53 8.56
N HIS A 8 -3.95 2.65 9.28
CA HIS A 8 -4.37 2.88 10.65
C HIS A 8 -3.16 3.12 11.57
N HIS A 9 -2.10 2.31 11.44
CA HIS A 9 -0.88 2.50 12.21
C HIS A 9 -0.30 3.91 12.00
N TYR A 10 -0.18 4.37 10.75
CA TYR A 10 0.32 5.71 10.46
C TYR A 10 -0.61 6.80 11.01
N SER A 11 -1.92 6.65 10.88
CA SER A 11 -2.88 7.65 11.36
C SER A 11 -2.84 7.90 12.88
N ASN A 12 -2.30 6.96 13.66
CA ASN A 12 -2.17 7.07 15.11
C ASN A 12 -0.78 7.55 15.57
N LEU A 13 0.10 7.95 14.66
CA LEU A 13 1.39 8.54 15.04
C LEU A 13 1.20 10.04 15.35
N ASP A 14 1.74 10.50 16.47
CA ASP A 14 1.70 11.91 16.95
C ASP A 14 2.56 12.89 16.10
N ILE A 15 2.67 12.65 14.79
CA ILE A 15 3.66 13.29 13.91
C ILE A 15 3.00 13.64 12.59
N GLU A 16 2.33 14.78 12.59
CA GLU A 16 1.38 15.18 11.55
C GLU A 16 1.96 15.10 10.13
N LEU A 17 3.18 15.58 9.89
CA LEU A 17 3.64 15.75 8.50
C LEU A 17 3.91 14.41 7.78
N ILE A 18 4.47 13.43 8.47
CA ILE A 18 4.80 12.13 7.85
C ILE A 18 3.58 11.23 7.78
N SER A 19 2.84 11.12 8.89
CA SER A 19 1.69 10.25 8.96
C SER A 19 0.61 10.66 7.97
N VAL A 20 0.30 11.96 7.89
CA VAL A 20 -0.75 12.47 7.01
C VAL A 20 -0.41 12.17 5.56
N LYS A 21 0.82 12.44 5.12
CA LYS A 21 1.18 12.24 3.71
C LYS A 21 1.27 10.76 3.33
N LEU A 22 1.74 9.88 4.23
CA LEU A 22 1.70 8.44 3.99
C LEU A 22 0.26 7.93 3.89
N VAL A 23 -0.62 8.36 4.79
CA VAL A 23 -2.04 7.99 4.77
C VAL A 23 -2.70 8.48 3.48
N GLU A 24 -2.41 9.69 3.04
CA GLU A 24 -2.90 10.25 1.77
C GLU A 24 -2.44 9.39 0.58
N ILE A 25 -1.12 9.15 0.45
CA ILE A 25 -0.55 8.34 -0.64
C ILE A 25 -1.21 6.95 -0.72
N LEU A 26 -1.34 6.27 0.42
CA LEU A 26 -1.88 4.91 0.46
C LEU A 26 -3.38 4.89 0.10
N ASN A 27 -4.17 5.86 0.56
CA ASN A 27 -5.59 5.95 0.23
C ASN A 27 -5.80 6.33 -1.24
N GLU A 28 -5.02 7.27 -1.77
CA GLU A 28 -5.04 7.64 -3.19
C GLU A 28 -4.72 6.43 -4.07
N TRP A 29 -3.66 5.68 -3.73
CA TRP A 29 -3.32 4.45 -4.43
C TRP A 29 -4.46 3.43 -4.36
N LYS A 30 -5.12 3.24 -3.22
CA LYS A 30 -6.27 2.31 -3.14
C LYS A 30 -7.40 2.69 -4.11
N ALA A 31 -7.61 3.98 -4.35
CA ALA A 31 -8.67 4.49 -5.22
C ALA A 31 -8.31 4.46 -6.72
N ASP A 32 -7.04 4.51 -7.08
CA ASP A 32 -6.59 4.62 -8.48
C ASP A 32 -6.28 3.27 -9.16
N ASN A 33 -5.88 3.31 -10.44
CA ASN A 33 -5.50 2.12 -11.22
C ASN A 33 -3.98 1.84 -11.27
N SER A 34 -3.14 2.58 -10.53
CA SER A 34 -1.71 2.31 -10.47
C SER A 34 -1.44 0.96 -9.79
N ASN A 35 -0.37 0.27 -10.16
CA ASN A 35 -0.13 -1.09 -9.67
C ASN A 35 0.72 -1.12 -8.39
N VAL A 36 0.94 -2.31 -7.83
CA VAL A 36 1.71 -2.51 -6.59
C VAL A 36 3.17 -2.07 -6.68
N HIS A 37 3.78 -2.07 -7.87
CA HIS A 37 5.14 -1.58 -8.07
C HIS A 37 5.17 -0.04 -8.10
N ASP A 38 4.15 0.58 -8.68
CA ASP A 38 4.01 2.05 -8.63
C ASP A 38 3.88 2.52 -7.18
N LEU A 39 3.13 1.80 -6.33
CA LEU A 39 3.07 2.04 -4.89
C LEU A 39 4.44 1.94 -4.24
N GLU A 40 5.18 0.86 -4.53
CA GLU A 40 6.50 0.64 -3.97
C GLU A 40 7.43 1.81 -4.29
N ILE A 41 7.51 2.20 -5.56
CA ILE A 41 8.33 3.33 -6.02
C ILE A 41 7.92 4.62 -5.32
N LEU A 42 6.61 4.89 -5.22
CA LEU A 42 6.10 6.12 -4.64
C LEU A 42 6.48 6.26 -3.16
N ILE A 43 6.32 5.19 -2.39
CA ILE A 43 6.67 5.19 -0.97
C ILE A 43 8.18 5.24 -0.74
N GLU A 44 8.99 4.47 -1.49
CA GLU A 44 10.46 4.52 -1.37
C GLU A 44 11.00 5.92 -1.73
N LYS A 45 10.45 6.57 -2.77
CA LYS A 45 10.78 7.97 -3.10
C LYS A 45 10.40 8.93 -1.99
N TYR A 46 9.23 8.75 -1.37
CA TYR A 46 8.79 9.59 -0.27
C TYR A 46 9.75 9.52 0.92
N PHE A 47 10.12 8.31 1.35
CA PHE A 47 11.10 8.14 2.43
C PHE A 47 12.49 8.64 2.08
N GLY A 48 12.93 8.51 0.82
CA GLY A 48 14.23 9.01 0.35
C GLY A 48 14.34 10.53 0.25
N ASN A 49 13.21 11.24 0.08
CA ASN A 49 13.18 12.70 -0.07
C ASN A 49 12.89 13.45 1.24
N ILE A 50 12.58 12.74 2.32
CA ILE A 50 12.30 13.36 3.61
C ILE A 50 13.55 13.36 4.47
N TRP A 51 13.93 14.57 4.88
CA TRP A 51 14.93 14.79 5.91
C TRP A 51 14.23 15.12 7.23
N LEU A 52 14.45 14.31 8.27
CA LEU A 52 13.96 14.59 9.62
C LEU A 52 15.09 14.98 10.57
N PRO A 53 14.84 15.87 11.54
CA PRO A 53 15.80 16.19 12.60
C PRO A 53 16.10 14.99 13.52
N THR A 54 15.16 14.06 13.65
CA THR A 54 15.26 12.87 14.51
C THR A 54 14.99 11.60 13.69
N ASN A 55 16.04 10.77 13.53
CA ASN A 55 15.98 9.56 12.72
C ASN A 55 15.03 8.48 13.28
N ASP A 56 14.75 8.47 14.58
CA ASP A 56 13.95 7.41 15.23
C ASP A 56 12.54 7.25 14.64
N ILE A 57 11.91 8.36 14.27
CA ILE A 57 10.56 8.37 13.71
C ILE A 57 10.56 7.87 12.26
N HIS A 58 11.51 8.40 11.46
CA HIS A 58 11.68 7.97 10.08
C HIS A 58 11.93 6.47 10.03
N ASP A 59 12.87 5.99 10.85
CA ASP A 59 13.24 4.58 10.95
C ASP A 59 12.04 3.72 11.35
N ARG A 60 11.24 4.15 12.33
CA ARG A 60 10.04 3.41 12.77
C ARG A 60 8.99 3.31 11.66
N CYS A 61 8.67 4.41 10.98
CA CYS A 61 7.75 4.40 9.85
C CYS A 61 8.27 3.51 8.71
N TYR A 62 9.55 3.67 8.36
CA TYR A 62 10.17 2.90 7.30
C TYR A 62 10.23 1.40 7.63
N GLN A 63 10.47 1.04 8.89
CA GLN A 63 10.42 -0.37 9.33
C GLN A 63 9.04 -0.99 9.13
N GLN A 64 7.95 -0.26 9.40
CA GLN A 64 6.59 -0.77 9.19
C GLN A 64 6.29 -0.95 7.71
N TRP A 65 6.64 0.05 6.89
CA TRP A 65 6.58 -0.06 5.44
C TRP A 65 7.38 -1.26 4.92
N SER A 66 8.64 -1.41 5.35
CA SER A 66 9.53 -2.48 4.91
C SER A 66 8.98 -3.87 5.26
N LYS A 67 8.42 -4.05 6.46
CA LYS A 67 7.75 -5.29 6.86
C LYS A 67 6.54 -5.60 5.99
N PHE A 68 5.70 -4.61 5.72
CA PHE A 68 4.56 -4.75 4.82
C PHE A 68 5.03 -5.12 3.40
N ARG A 69 5.98 -4.36 2.84
CA ARG A 69 6.54 -4.55 1.50
C ARG A 69 7.09 -5.96 1.32
N LEU A 70 7.91 -6.45 2.25
CA LEU A 70 8.47 -7.80 2.19
C LEU A 70 7.39 -8.89 2.22
N SER A 71 6.33 -8.70 3.03
CA SER A 71 5.28 -9.69 3.23
C SER A 71 4.24 -9.69 2.10
N ALA A 72 3.81 -8.50 1.65
CA ALA A 72 2.75 -8.31 0.67
C ALA A 72 3.29 -8.24 -0.76
N ILE A 73 4.24 -7.33 -1.02
CA ILE A 73 4.77 -7.07 -2.38
C ILE A 73 5.82 -8.13 -2.75
N GLY A 74 6.77 -8.40 -1.85
CA GLY A 74 7.85 -9.36 -2.07
C GLY A 74 7.37 -10.79 -2.33
N GLN A 75 6.22 -11.17 -1.76
CA GLN A 75 5.61 -12.50 -1.94
C GLN A 75 4.45 -12.51 -2.94
N ILE A 76 4.13 -11.38 -3.60
CA ILE A 76 2.89 -11.23 -4.35
C ILE A 76 2.72 -12.29 -5.45
N ASN A 77 3.81 -12.71 -6.09
CA ASN A 77 3.78 -13.70 -7.17
C ASN A 77 3.38 -15.11 -6.69
N GLY A 78 3.55 -15.42 -5.40
CA GLY A 78 3.12 -16.68 -4.80
C GLY A 78 1.68 -16.66 -4.28
N MET A 79 1.03 -15.49 -4.28
CA MET A 79 -0.30 -15.32 -3.70
C MET A 79 -1.42 -15.60 -4.70
N THR A 80 -2.49 -16.21 -4.20
CA THR A 80 -3.81 -16.24 -4.83
C THR A 80 -4.43 -14.84 -4.89
N MET A 81 -5.46 -14.65 -5.72
CA MET A 81 -6.15 -13.36 -5.81
C MET A 81 -6.78 -12.95 -4.46
N ASN A 82 -7.36 -13.88 -3.72
CA ASN A 82 -7.96 -13.59 -2.40
C ASN A 82 -6.92 -13.10 -1.38
N GLU A 83 -5.74 -13.71 -1.37
CA GLU A 83 -4.64 -13.27 -0.51
C GLU A 83 -4.17 -11.86 -0.90
N ARG A 84 -4.08 -11.56 -2.20
CA ARG A 84 -3.75 -10.20 -2.67
C ARG A 84 -4.82 -9.19 -2.24
N LEU A 85 -6.10 -9.50 -2.44
CA LEU A 85 -7.20 -8.64 -2.01
C LEU A 85 -7.19 -8.40 -0.49
N TYR A 86 -6.82 -9.41 0.30
CA TYR A 86 -6.64 -9.29 1.74
C TYR A 86 -5.47 -8.37 2.10
N TRP A 87 -4.28 -8.62 1.56
CA TRP A 87 -3.09 -7.83 1.89
C TRP A 87 -3.23 -6.36 1.50
N PHE A 88 -3.86 -6.07 0.36
CA PHE A 88 -4.03 -4.71 -0.14
C PHE A 88 -5.38 -4.09 0.24
N SER A 89 -6.20 -4.79 1.04
CA SER A 89 -7.51 -4.31 1.50
C SER A 89 -8.42 -3.81 0.36
N LEU A 90 -8.56 -4.61 -0.69
CA LEU A 90 -9.30 -4.25 -1.92
C LEU A 90 -10.56 -5.09 -2.17
N PHE A 91 -11.03 -5.88 -1.21
CA PHE A 91 -12.26 -6.68 -1.35
C PHE A 91 -13.46 -5.83 -1.77
N GLU A 92 -13.73 -4.73 -1.07
CA GLU A 92 -14.86 -3.86 -1.39
C GLU A 92 -14.78 -3.29 -2.82
N ARG A 93 -13.58 -2.89 -3.26
CA ARG A 93 -13.38 -2.41 -4.64
C ARG A 93 -13.64 -3.52 -5.66
N PHE A 94 -13.16 -4.73 -5.39
CA PHE A 94 -13.36 -5.88 -6.26
C PHE A 94 -14.84 -6.27 -6.34
N ASP A 95 -15.52 -6.35 -5.19
CA ASP A 95 -16.94 -6.74 -5.10
C ASP A 95 -17.87 -5.72 -5.77
N ASN A 96 -17.47 -4.44 -5.80
CA ASN A 96 -18.21 -3.38 -6.47
C ASN A 96 -17.97 -3.30 -8.00
N CYS A 97 -17.10 -4.15 -8.58
CA CYS A 97 -16.89 -4.20 -10.03
C CYS A 97 -18.14 -4.73 -10.76
N LYS A 98 -18.67 -3.93 -11.68
CA LYS A 98 -19.87 -4.24 -12.49
C LYS A 98 -19.53 -4.84 -13.86
N THR A 99 -18.27 -4.70 -14.30
CA THR A 99 -17.83 -5.16 -15.61
C THR A 99 -16.52 -5.95 -15.50
N GLU A 100 -16.25 -6.79 -16.49
CA GLU A 100 -14.99 -7.54 -16.56
C GLU A 100 -13.77 -6.61 -16.72
N ASN A 101 -13.93 -5.46 -17.38
CA ASN A 101 -12.86 -4.46 -17.48
C ASN A 101 -12.50 -3.89 -16.09
N GLN A 102 -13.49 -3.63 -15.23
CA GLN A 102 -13.23 -3.14 -13.87
C GLN A 102 -12.53 -4.21 -13.01
N LYS A 103 -12.90 -5.48 -13.18
CA LYS A 103 -12.15 -6.57 -12.53
C LYS A 103 -10.72 -6.60 -13.06
N GLN A 104 -10.52 -6.56 -14.37
CA GLN A 104 -9.20 -6.58 -15.01
C GLN A 104 -8.28 -5.46 -14.49
N ASP A 105 -8.83 -4.28 -14.19
CA ASP A 105 -8.08 -3.20 -13.55
C ASP A 105 -7.55 -3.63 -12.17
N VAL A 106 -8.36 -4.29 -11.35
CA VAL A 106 -7.93 -4.82 -10.04
C VAL A 106 -6.91 -5.97 -10.19
N TYR A 107 -7.11 -6.88 -11.16
CA TYR A 107 -6.13 -7.93 -11.45
C TYR A 107 -4.77 -7.34 -11.85
N SER A 108 -4.79 -6.36 -12.75
CA SER A 108 -3.58 -5.69 -13.24
C SER A 108 -2.88 -4.89 -12.13
N LYS A 109 -3.66 -4.17 -11.29
CA LYS A 109 -3.17 -3.47 -10.10
C LYS A 109 -2.38 -4.39 -9.17
N LEU A 110 -2.85 -5.63 -9.00
CA LEU A 110 -2.29 -6.61 -8.07
C LEU A 110 -1.37 -7.64 -8.76
N TYR A 111 -0.99 -7.44 -10.03
CA TYR A 111 -0.19 -8.40 -10.81
C TYR A 111 -0.74 -9.84 -10.84
N ALA A 112 -2.04 -9.98 -10.70
CA ALA A 112 -2.69 -11.27 -10.82
C ALA A 112 -2.81 -11.61 -12.31
N LYS A 113 -2.39 -12.82 -12.68
CA LYS A 113 -2.60 -13.33 -14.04
C LYS A 113 -4.09 -13.58 -14.22
N THR A 114 -4.64 -13.06 -15.30
CA THR A 114 -5.98 -13.43 -15.77
C THR A 114 -5.96 -14.70 -16.60
#